data_AF-A0A2G5QLJ8-F1
#
_entry.id   AF-A0A2G5QLJ8-F1
#
_cell.length_a   1.000
_cell.length_b   1.000
_cell.length_c   1.000
_cell.angle_alpha   90.00
_cell.angle_beta   90.00
_cell.angle_gamma   90.00
#
_symmetry.space_group_name_H-M   'P 1'
#
loop_
_entity.id
_entity.type
_entity.pdbx_description
1 polymer ?
#
loop_
_entity_poly.entity_id
_entity_poly.type
_entity_poly.pdbx_seq_one_letter_code
_entity_poly.pdbx_strand_id
1 'polypeptide(L)'
;MKREDIDHLLDIMAKEAADKGDAAYLPAAITFNSDTWVKMSKKDLPTTCVSTGVGIRYRGVQVLISAARDDKVLNRAEDGGEGKPHFDLEPRG
;
A
#
# COMPACT_ATOMS: atom_id res chain seq x y z
N MET A 1 4.54 -5.25 -10.43
CA MET A 1 4.67 -5.89 -9.10
C MET A 1 3.52 -6.88 -8.89
N LYS A 2 3.74 -8.07 -8.29
CA LYS A 2 2.64 -9.04 -8.05
C LYS A 2 2.05 -8.91 -6.65
N ARG A 3 0.82 -9.42 -6.46
CA ARG A 3 0.13 -9.44 -5.16
C ARG A 3 0.95 -10.07 -4.04
N GLU A 4 1.55 -11.23 -4.31
CA GLU A 4 2.34 -11.97 -3.34
C GLU A 4 3.55 -11.17 -2.85
N ASP A 5 4.17 -10.40 -3.74
CA ASP A 5 5.28 -9.51 -3.41
C ASP A 5 4.79 -8.38 -2.49
N ILE A 6 3.64 -7.77 -2.81
CA ILE A 6 3.02 -6.72 -1.99
C ILE A 6 2.69 -7.26 -0.60
N ASP A 7 2.02 -8.41 -0.52
CA ASP A 7 1.67 -9.03 0.76
C ASP A 7 2.90 -9.32 1.61
N HIS A 8 3.97 -9.81 0.98
CA HIS A 8 5.22 -10.08 1.67
C HIS A 8 5.88 -8.81 2.21
N LEU A 9 5.94 -7.74 1.40
CA LEU A 9 6.51 -6.46 1.80
C LEU A 9 5.72 -5.80 2.94
N LEU A 10 4.38 -5.83 2.86
CA LEU A 10 3.50 -5.30 3.91
C LEU A 10 3.74 -6.01 5.24
N ASP A 11 3.87 -7.34 5.22
CA ASP A 11 4.09 -8.12 6.44
C ASP A 11 5.50 -7.92 7.01
N ILE A 12 6.52 -7.76 6.15
CA ILE A 12 7.87 -7.39 6.59
C ILE A 12 7.86 -6.04 7.30
N MET A 13 7.23 -5.03 6.69
CA MET A 13 7.14 -3.69 7.28
C MET A 13 6.37 -3.70 8.62
N ALA A 14 5.26 -4.43 8.70
CA ALA A 14 4.51 -4.57 9.94
C ALA A 14 5.34 -5.27 11.03
N LYS A 15 6.07 -6.33 10.67
CA LYS A 15 6.98 -7.01 11.59
C LYS A 15 8.12 -6.09 12.03
N GLU A 16 8.75 -5.37 11.11
CA GLU A 16 9.83 -4.45 11.43
C GLU A 16 9.37 -3.32 12.36
N ALA A 17 8.18 -2.77 12.13
CA ALA A 17 7.58 -1.79 13.02
C ALA A 17 7.31 -2.34 14.42
N ALA A 18 6.85 -3.60 14.52
CA ALA A 18 6.66 -4.27 15.80
C ALA A 18 7.98 -4.54 16.52
N ASP A 19 8.99 -5.04 15.81
CA ASP A 19 10.31 -5.37 16.35
C ASP A 19 11.04 -4.10 16.84
N LYS A 20 10.87 -2.97 16.14
CA LYS A 20 11.46 -1.67 16.51
C LYS A 20 10.60 -0.84 17.46
N GLY A 21 9.31 -1.18 17.61
CA GLY A 21 8.34 -0.37 18.35
C GLY A 21 8.09 1.00 17.75
N ASP A 22 8.29 1.16 16.43
CA ASP A 22 8.22 2.45 15.75
C ASP A 22 7.22 2.41 14.58
N ALA A 23 6.17 3.23 14.70
CA ALA A 23 5.10 3.34 13.72
C ALA A 23 5.57 3.93 12.37
N ALA A 24 6.74 4.56 12.30
CA ALA A 24 7.30 5.07 11.05
C ALA A 24 7.58 3.95 10.03
N TYR A 25 7.84 2.74 10.50
CA TYR A 25 8.07 1.56 9.66
C TYR A 25 6.80 0.86 9.22
N LEU A 26 5.62 1.25 9.73
CA LEU A 26 4.36 0.67 9.27
C LEU A 26 4.13 1.02 7.79
N PRO A 27 3.42 0.15 7.06
CA PRO A 27 2.98 0.47 5.71
C PRO A 27 2.15 1.75 5.66
N ALA A 28 2.34 2.50 4.59
CA ALA A 28 1.65 3.76 4.38
C ALA A 28 0.96 3.82 3.02
N ALA A 29 1.69 3.51 1.95
CA ALA A 29 1.16 3.55 0.60
C ALA A 29 1.77 2.46 -0.28
N ILE A 30 0.97 2.00 -1.24
CA ILE A 30 1.41 1.22 -2.39
C ILE A 30 1.30 2.16 -3.57
N THR A 31 2.42 2.44 -4.23
CA THR A 31 2.43 3.28 -5.42
C THR A 31 2.50 2.42 -6.67
N PHE A 32 1.78 2.85 -7.71
CA PHE A 32 1.87 2.26 -9.04
C PHE A 32 2.10 3.33 -10.10
N ASN A 33 2.86 2.95 -11.11
CA ASN A 33 2.80 3.66 -12.38
C ASN A 33 1.41 3.47 -13.01
N SER A 34 0.87 4.51 -13.67
CA SER A 34 -0.42 4.41 -14.35
C SER A 34 -0.45 3.31 -15.41
N ASP A 35 0.65 3.10 -16.14
CA ASP A 35 0.74 2.08 -17.20
C ASP A 35 0.73 0.66 -16.66
N THR A 36 1.20 0.45 -15.43
CA THR A 36 1.03 -0.81 -14.71
C THR A 36 -0.41 -0.94 -14.26
N TRP A 37 -0.93 0.07 -13.56
CA TRP A 37 -2.24 0.03 -12.92
C TRP A 37 -3.38 -0.30 -13.90
N VAL A 38 -3.41 0.36 -15.06
CA VAL A 38 -4.50 0.17 -16.04
C VAL A 38 -4.54 -1.23 -16.68
N LYS A 39 -3.47 -2.02 -16.54
CA LYS A 39 -3.42 -3.40 -17.03
C LYS A 39 -3.84 -4.41 -15.96
N MET A 40 -3.96 -4.00 -14.71
CA MET A 40 -4.32 -4.87 -13.60
C MET A 40 -5.83 -5.13 -13.56
N SER A 41 -6.19 -6.37 -13.24
CA SER A 41 -7.55 -6.77 -12.94
C SER A 41 -7.77 -6.91 -11.44
N LYS A 42 -9.04 -7.02 -11.03
CA LYS A 42 -9.41 -7.33 -9.64
C LYS A 42 -8.80 -8.63 -9.11
N LYS A 43 -8.45 -9.58 -9.99
CA LYS A 43 -7.77 -10.83 -9.60
C LYS A 43 -6.31 -10.60 -9.25
N ASP A 44 -5.67 -9.63 -9.88
CA ASP A 44 -4.26 -9.29 -9.66
C ASP A 44 -4.09 -8.50 -8.36
N LEU A 45 -5.04 -7.61 -8.02
CA LEU A 45 -5.06 -6.93 -6.73
C LEU A 45 -6.52 -6.59 -6.35
N PRO A 46 -7.10 -7.25 -5.34
CA PRO A 46 -8.49 -7.04 -4.95
C PRO A 46 -8.63 -5.77 -4.10
N THR A 47 -8.47 -4.61 -4.71
CA THR A 47 -8.58 -3.31 -4.02
C THR A 47 -10.03 -2.92 -3.74
N THR A 48 -10.24 -2.17 -2.66
CA THR A 48 -11.53 -1.56 -2.30
C THR A 48 -11.44 -0.03 -2.41
N CYS A 49 -12.55 0.64 -2.72
CA CYS A 49 -12.64 2.10 -2.66
C CYS A 49 -13.88 2.44 -1.84
N VAL A 50 -13.69 2.94 -0.62
CA VAL A 50 -14.79 3.15 0.33
C VAL A 50 -15.47 4.50 0.07
N SER A 51 -14.69 5.53 -0.22
CA SER A 51 -15.17 6.86 -0.60
C SER A 51 -14.07 7.65 -1.31
N THR A 52 -14.43 8.74 -1.98
CA THR A 52 -13.45 9.63 -2.65
C THR A 52 -12.42 10.22 -1.68
N GLY A 53 -12.79 10.47 -0.43
CA GLY A 53 -11.86 10.98 0.59
C GLY A 53 -10.93 9.90 1.17
N VAL A 54 -11.33 8.63 1.14
CA VAL A 54 -10.54 7.51 1.66
C VAL A 54 -9.63 6.92 0.59
N GLY A 55 -10.06 6.96 -0.68
CA GLY A 55 -9.31 6.47 -1.82
C GLY A 55 -9.35 4.95 -1.99
N ILE A 56 -8.52 4.47 -2.93
CA ILE A 56 -8.36 3.04 -3.24
C ILE A 56 -7.41 2.42 -2.23
N ARG A 57 -7.75 1.23 -1.73
CA ARG A 57 -6.99 0.52 -0.69
C ARG A 57 -6.81 -0.95 -0.97
N TYR A 58 -5.71 -1.48 -0.46
CA TYR A 58 -5.44 -2.90 -0.35
C TYR A 58 -4.99 -3.21 1.07
N ARG A 59 -5.70 -4.12 1.76
CA ARG A 59 -5.47 -4.45 3.18
C ARG A 59 -5.41 -3.22 4.10
N GLY A 60 -6.27 -2.25 3.87
CA GLY A 60 -6.27 -0.97 4.58
C GLY A 60 -5.17 0.04 4.16
N VAL A 61 -4.20 -0.36 3.34
CA VAL A 61 -3.10 0.51 2.86
C VAL A 61 -3.53 1.27 1.60
N GLN A 62 -3.18 2.55 1.54
CA GLN A 62 -3.55 3.43 0.43
C GLN A 62 -2.86 3.02 -0.87
N VAL A 63 -3.59 3.04 -1.98
CA VAL A 63 -3.04 2.83 -3.32
C VAL A 63 -3.00 4.17 -4.06
N LEU A 64 -1.80 4.60 -4.46
CA LEU A 64 -1.55 5.86 -5.15
C LEU A 64 -1.05 5.59 -6.57
N ILE A 65 -1.68 6.21 -7.56
CA ILE A 65 -1.41 5.93 -8.97
C ILE A 65 -1.03 7.23 -9.68
N SER A 66 0.06 7.22 -10.42
CA SER A 66 0.48 8.35 -11.27
C SER A 66 1.51 7.88 -12.30
N ALA A 67 1.56 8.52 -13.46
CA ALA A 67 2.60 8.27 -14.45
C ALA A 67 4.03 8.61 -13.95
N ALA A 68 4.14 9.45 -12.92
CA ALA A 68 5.40 9.84 -12.30
C ALA A 68 5.84 8.93 -11.14
N ARG A 69 5.05 7.91 -10.80
CA ARG A 69 5.36 6.97 -9.71
C ARG A 69 5.93 5.67 -10.27
N ASP A 70 6.80 5.06 -9.48
CA ASP A 70 7.23 3.68 -9.65
C ASP A 70 6.33 2.73 -8.86
N ASP A 71 6.36 1.46 -9.26
CA ASP A 71 5.70 0.37 -8.54
C ASP A 71 6.49 0.04 -7.26
N LYS A 72 5.99 0.44 -6.09
CA LYS A 72 6.64 0.19 -4.79
C LYS A 72 5.66 0.17 -3.63
N VAL A 73 6.10 -0.44 -2.53
CA VAL A 73 5.44 -0.34 -1.21
C VAL A 73 6.29 0.59 -0.36
N LEU A 74 5.65 1.58 0.27
CA LEU A 74 6.29 2.60 1.08
C LEU A 74 5.84 2.49 2.53
N ASN A 75 6.80 2.66 3.45
CA ASN A 75 6.50 2.87 4.86
C ASN A 75 6.14 4.35 5.15
N ARG A 76 5.71 4.65 6.38
CA ARG A 76 5.29 6.01 6.78
C ARG A 76 6.43 7.01 6.87
N ALA A 77 7.68 6.56 6.93
CA ALA A 77 8.83 7.44 6.84
C ALA A 77 9.11 7.88 5.38
N GLU A 78 8.79 7.02 4.41
CA GLU A 78 9.11 7.21 3.00
C GLU A 78 7.99 7.88 2.18
N ASP A 79 6.73 7.77 2.62
CA ASP A 79 5.57 8.19 1.84
C ASP A 79 5.31 9.71 1.84
N GLY A 80 6.06 10.49 2.62
CA GLY A 80 5.86 11.93 2.75
C GLY A 80 4.48 12.34 3.30
N GLY A 81 3.74 11.41 3.89
CA GLY A 81 2.36 11.58 4.37
C GLY A 81 1.27 11.41 3.32
N GLU A 82 1.59 10.99 2.09
CA GLU A 82 0.62 10.82 1.00
C GLU A 82 -0.32 9.61 1.21
N GLY A 83 0.09 8.62 2.00
CA GLY A 83 -0.70 7.44 2.33
C GLY A 83 -1.78 7.69 3.39
N LYS A 84 -2.01 8.93 3.80
CA LYS A 84 -3.03 9.29 4.79
C LYS A 84 -4.45 9.21 4.18
N PRO A 85 -5.48 8.87 4.98
CA PRO A 85 -5.39 8.43 6.37
C PRO A 85 -4.81 7.02 6.50
N HIS A 86 -3.99 6.78 7.52
CA HIS A 86 -3.44 5.46 7.78
C HIS A 86 -4.44 4.61 8.57
N PHE A 87 -4.67 3.39 8.11
CA PHE A 87 -5.47 2.39 8.83
C PHE A 87 -4.58 1.27 9.34
N ASP A 88 -5.16 0.42 10.19
CA ASP A 88 -4.52 -0.81 10.62
C ASP A 88 -4.37 -1.75 9.42
N LEU A 89 -3.23 -2.44 9.36
CA LEU A 89 -2.97 -3.40 8.30
C LEU A 89 -3.90 -4.60 8.48
N GLU A 90 -4.76 -4.82 7.48
CA GLU A 90 -5.68 -5.97 7.48
C GLU A 90 -4.93 -7.28 7.18
N PRO A 91 -5.45 -8.44 7.61
CA PRO A 91 -4.86 -9.73 7.24
C PRO A 91 -4.90 -9.97 5.73
N ARG A 92 -4.11 -10.94 5.26
CA ARG A 92 -4.16 -11.39 3.86
C ARG A 92 -5.55 -11.96 3.56
N GLY A 93 -6.22 -11.44 2.53
CA GLY A 93 -7.50 -11.95 2.02
C GLY A 93 -7.36 -12.85 0.80
#